data_AF-A0A2U9ICW7-F1
#
_entry.id   AF-A0A2U9ICW7-F1
#
_cell.length_a   1.000
_cell.length_b   1.000
_cell.length_c   1.000
_cell.angle_alpha   90.00
_cell.angle_beta   90.00
_cell.angle_gamma   90.00
#
_symmetry.space_group_name_H-M   'P 1'
#
loop_
_entity.id
_entity.type
_entity.pdbx_description
1 polymer ?
#
loop_
_entity_poly.entity_id
_entity_poly.type
_entity_poly.pdbx_seq_one_letter_code
_entity_poly.pdbx_strand_id
1 'polypeptide(L)'
;MSEISASGFTGVFTVRSFSDPDLYAFAGRLAGLGYSVAQIKLSGSTGYIYIPLDESGAFAKKNLGEIFYQPRTFTVVSDDLGNFQLASGEMMRALKESGSSSIDYAELSISYERVLTLHRTSFEGWDLRGFTISRNLLNSKDYEQISISKVNDDLSRYLITIYNRGDYETIAKIVSMLRPKMDETIDFLDKYIKNLFKVEGEIKGESYGST
;
A
#
# COMPACT_ATOMS: atom_id res chain seq x y z
N MET A 1 17.63 14.51 -7.90
CA MET A 1 16.50 13.56 -7.77
C MET A 1 17.04 12.35 -7.03
N SER A 2 16.67 12.17 -5.75
CA SER A 2 17.08 10.98 -5.00
C SER A 2 16.26 9.82 -5.54
N GLU A 3 16.94 8.88 -6.18
CA GLU A 3 16.33 7.63 -6.60
C GLU A 3 15.64 7.03 -5.39
N ILE A 4 14.37 6.71 -5.55
CA ILE A 4 13.69 5.69 -4.77
C ILE A 4 14.46 4.40 -5.06
N SER A 5 15.63 4.22 -4.45
CA SER A 5 16.36 2.96 -4.50
C SER A 5 15.44 1.96 -3.82
N ALA A 6 15.14 0.87 -4.50
CA ALA A 6 14.23 -0.19 -4.08
C ALA A 6 14.78 -0.98 -2.88
N SER A 7 15.12 -0.29 -1.79
CA SER A 7 15.27 -0.87 -0.47
C SER A 7 14.03 -0.46 0.34
N GLY A 8 13.20 -1.45 0.69
CA GLY A 8 12.10 -1.28 1.64
C GLY A 8 10.73 -0.90 1.07
N PHE A 9 10.45 -1.10 -0.24
CA PHE A 9 9.05 -1.06 -0.72
C PHE A 9 8.35 -2.39 -0.43
N THR A 10 7.13 -2.33 0.08
CA THR A 10 6.19 -3.47 0.11
C THR A 10 4.80 -2.93 -0.16
N GLY A 11 4.10 -3.51 -1.13
CA GLY A 11 2.73 -3.20 -1.46
C GLY A 11 1.80 -4.36 -1.15
N VAL A 12 0.64 -4.06 -0.57
CA VAL A 12 -0.47 -4.99 -0.34
C VAL A 12 -1.75 -4.36 -0.89
N PHE A 13 -2.37 -4.97 -1.88
CA PHE A 13 -3.62 -4.53 -2.47
C PHE A 13 -4.66 -5.62 -2.36
N THR A 14 -5.75 -5.35 -1.65
CA THR A 14 -6.83 -6.31 -1.39
C THR A 14 -8.13 -5.80 -2.00
N VAL A 15 -8.87 -6.71 -2.64
CA VAL A 15 -10.20 -6.44 -3.20
C VAL A 15 -11.17 -7.45 -2.64
N ARG A 16 -12.34 -6.94 -2.20
CA ARG A 16 -13.45 -7.77 -1.76
C ARG A 16 -14.58 -7.78 -2.78
N SER A 17 -15.05 -8.96 -3.19
CA SER A 17 -16.19 -9.12 -4.09
C SER A 17 -17.48 -9.43 -3.34
N PHE A 18 -18.64 -9.11 -3.92
CA PHE A 18 -19.94 -9.52 -3.35
C PHE A 18 -20.30 -10.97 -3.70
N SER A 19 -19.84 -11.43 -4.87
CA SER A 19 -20.01 -12.79 -5.37
C SER A 19 -18.66 -13.49 -5.52
N ASP A 20 -18.69 -14.82 -5.44
CA ASP A 20 -17.53 -15.63 -5.77
C ASP A 20 -17.41 -15.72 -7.30
N PRO A 21 -16.29 -15.31 -7.91
CA PRO A 21 -16.05 -15.53 -9.33
C PRO A 21 -15.90 -17.03 -9.63
N ASP A 22 -15.94 -17.39 -10.92
CA ASP A 22 -15.49 -18.71 -11.33
C ASP A 22 -13.97 -18.81 -11.08
N LEU A 23 -13.60 -19.53 -10.03
CA LEU A 23 -12.22 -19.67 -9.59
C LEU A 23 -11.36 -20.47 -10.57
N TYR A 24 -11.96 -21.38 -11.35
CA TYR A 24 -11.23 -22.10 -12.40
C TYR A 24 -10.98 -21.18 -13.59
N ALA A 25 -11.96 -20.37 -13.98
CA ALA A 25 -11.77 -19.34 -14.99
C ALA A 25 -10.72 -18.31 -14.54
N PHE A 26 -10.80 -17.81 -13.31
CA PHE A 26 -9.83 -16.89 -12.72
C PHE A 26 -8.41 -17.48 -12.74
N ALA A 27 -8.24 -18.70 -12.26
CA ALA A 27 -6.97 -19.41 -12.28
C ALA A 27 -6.44 -19.64 -13.71
N GLY A 28 -7.31 -20.01 -14.64
CA GLY A 28 -6.96 -20.17 -16.05
C GLY A 28 -6.48 -18.85 -16.68
N ARG A 29 -7.09 -17.71 -16.31
CA ARG A 29 -6.63 -16.38 -16.71
C ARG A 29 -5.25 -16.09 -16.14
N LEU A 30 -5.04 -16.27 -14.83
CA LEU A 30 -3.73 -16.06 -14.21
C LEU A 30 -2.64 -16.94 -14.83
N ALA A 31 -2.93 -18.21 -15.09
CA ALA A 31 -2.01 -19.11 -15.80
C ALA A 31 -1.67 -18.58 -17.21
N GLY A 32 -2.67 -18.07 -17.95
CA GLY A 32 -2.46 -17.40 -19.24
C GLY A 32 -1.61 -16.12 -19.16
N LEU A 33 -1.49 -15.51 -17.98
CA LEU A 33 -0.62 -14.36 -17.72
C LEU A 33 0.78 -14.76 -17.23
N GLY A 34 1.05 -16.05 -17.07
CA GLY A 34 2.34 -16.58 -16.66
C GLY A 34 2.50 -16.76 -15.15
N TYR A 35 1.42 -16.68 -14.36
CA TYR A 35 1.45 -17.07 -12.95
C TYR A 35 1.47 -18.59 -12.80
N SER A 36 2.26 -19.08 -11.84
CA SER A 36 2.19 -20.48 -11.41
C SER A 36 0.95 -20.68 -10.54
N VAL A 37 0.03 -21.56 -10.95
CA VAL A 37 -1.15 -21.91 -10.16
C VAL A 37 -0.95 -23.32 -9.62
N ALA A 38 -0.39 -23.45 -8.42
CA ALA A 38 -0.01 -24.76 -7.89
C ALA A 38 -1.19 -25.63 -7.49
N GLN A 39 -2.23 -25.05 -6.88
CA GLN A 39 -3.42 -25.80 -6.49
C GLN A 39 -4.62 -24.90 -6.20
N ILE A 40 -5.79 -25.28 -6.71
CA ILE A 40 -7.08 -24.74 -6.27
C ILE A 40 -7.68 -25.74 -5.28
N LYS A 41 -7.52 -25.50 -3.97
CA LYS A 41 -8.25 -26.27 -2.95
C LYS A 41 -9.49 -25.50 -2.53
N LEU A 42 -10.67 -26.00 -2.94
CA LEU A 42 -11.95 -25.51 -2.46
C LEU A 42 -12.34 -26.35 -1.23
N SER A 43 -12.02 -25.89 -0.02
CA SER A 43 -12.51 -26.51 1.21
C SER A 43 -13.64 -25.66 1.77
N GLY A 44 -14.87 -25.92 1.35
CA GLY A 44 -16.04 -25.13 1.75
C GLY A 44 -15.88 -23.65 1.38
N SER A 45 -16.26 -22.76 2.29
CA SER A 45 -16.12 -21.31 2.14
C SER A 45 -14.71 -20.81 2.46
N THR A 46 -13.64 -21.51 2.10
CA THR A 46 -12.24 -21.05 2.17
C THR A 46 -11.43 -21.77 1.10
N GLY A 47 -10.92 -21.02 0.13
CA GLY A 47 -9.89 -21.50 -0.79
C GLY A 47 -8.68 -20.60 -0.69
N TYR A 48 -7.49 -21.16 -0.93
CA TYR A 48 -6.23 -20.44 -1.01
C TYR A 48 -5.62 -20.75 -2.36
N ILE A 49 -5.13 -19.72 -3.05
CA ILE A 49 -4.19 -19.88 -4.16
C ILE A 49 -2.82 -19.64 -3.56
N TYR A 50 -1.97 -20.66 -3.63
CA TYR A 50 -0.55 -20.57 -3.26
C TYR A 50 0.27 -20.62 -4.55
N ILE A 51 1.23 -19.70 -4.68
CA ILE A 51 2.10 -19.55 -5.84
C ILE A 51 3.56 -19.83 -5.41
N PRO A 52 4.00 -21.10 -5.33
CA PRO A 52 5.40 -21.44 -5.15
C PRO A 52 6.16 -21.53 -6.48
N LEU A 53 7.44 -21.13 -6.44
CA LEU A 53 8.45 -21.34 -7.48
C LEU A 53 9.09 -22.73 -7.35
N ASP A 54 9.55 -23.31 -8.46
CA ASP A 54 10.39 -24.53 -8.47
C ASP A 54 11.82 -24.25 -8.95
N GLU A 55 12.72 -25.18 -8.63
CA GLU A 55 14.15 -25.13 -8.98
C GLU A 55 14.47 -25.70 -10.39
N SER A 56 13.46 -26.03 -11.22
CA SER A 56 13.62 -26.90 -12.41
C SER A 56 13.28 -26.29 -13.78
N GLY A 57 12.72 -25.09 -13.87
CA GLY A 57 12.75 -24.30 -15.11
C GLY A 57 11.64 -24.55 -16.15
N ALA A 58 10.80 -23.50 -16.29
CA ALA A 58 9.87 -23.11 -17.36
C ALA A 58 8.38 -23.56 -17.21
N PHE A 59 7.37 -22.72 -17.49
CA PHE A 59 7.33 -21.37 -18.07
C PHE A 59 7.38 -20.24 -17.03
N ALA A 60 8.21 -19.24 -17.32
CA ALA A 60 8.44 -18.04 -16.53
C ALA A 60 7.69 -16.83 -17.10
N LYS A 61 7.07 -16.04 -16.22
CA LYS A 61 7.49 -14.64 -16.08
C LYS A 61 7.84 -14.39 -14.62
N LYS A 62 9.13 -14.56 -14.31
CA LYS A 62 9.76 -13.94 -13.14
C LYS A 62 9.27 -12.50 -13.06
N ASN A 63 8.87 -12.05 -11.86
CA ASN A 63 8.54 -10.65 -11.54
C ASN A 63 7.06 -10.28 -11.63
N LEU A 64 6.17 -11.12 -11.12
CA LEU A 64 4.78 -10.74 -10.83
C LEU A 64 4.56 -10.96 -9.32
N GLY A 65 3.90 -10.01 -8.65
CA GLY A 65 3.60 -10.11 -7.22
C GLY A 65 2.82 -11.38 -6.86
N GLU A 66 2.80 -11.74 -5.59
CA GLU A 66 2.06 -12.89 -5.08
C GLU A 66 0.57 -12.57 -5.03
N ILE A 67 -0.28 -13.42 -5.60
CA ILE A 67 -1.75 -13.29 -5.53
C ILE A 67 -2.30 -14.36 -4.60
N PHE A 68 -2.92 -13.92 -3.51
CA PHE A 68 -3.63 -14.75 -2.57
C PHE A 68 -5.13 -14.65 -2.79
N TYR A 69 -5.81 -15.77 -2.59
CA TYR A 69 -7.26 -15.84 -2.53
C TYR A 69 -7.68 -16.27 -1.13
N GLN A 70 -8.74 -15.65 -0.66
CA GLN A 70 -9.61 -16.05 0.43
C GLN A 70 -11.05 -15.85 -0.07
N PRO A 71 -12.07 -16.44 0.54
CA PRO A 71 -13.47 -16.27 0.12
C PRO A 71 -13.80 -14.82 -0.18
N ARG A 72 -14.21 -14.57 -1.42
CA ARG A 72 -14.54 -13.22 -1.93
C ARG A 72 -13.47 -12.15 -1.70
N THR A 73 -12.22 -12.54 -1.49
CA THR A 73 -11.12 -11.66 -1.10
C THR A 73 -9.89 -12.04 -1.90
N PHE A 74 -9.32 -11.07 -2.62
CA PHE A 74 -8.18 -11.27 -3.50
C PHE A 74 -7.11 -10.26 -3.14
N THR A 75 -5.90 -10.73 -2.88
CA THR A 75 -4.82 -9.89 -2.36
C THR A 75 -3.57 -10.05 -3.20
N VAL A 76 -2.99 -8.95 -3.65
CA VAL A 76 -1.65 -8.87 -4.23
C VAL A 76 -0.66 -8.41 -3.17
N VAL A 77 0.49 -9.09 -3.07
CA VAL A 77 1.65 -8.69 -2.25
C VAL A 77 2.89 -8.62 -3.14
N SER A 78 3.69 -7.55 -3.02
CA SER A 78 4.95 -7.45 -3.76
C SER A 78 5.91 -6.47 -3.11
N ASP A 79 7.19 -6.86 -3.04
CA ASP A 79 8.29 -6.00 -2.57
C ASP A 79 8.93 -5.18 -3.71
N ASP A 80 8.47 -5.38 -4.94
CA ASP A 80 8.85 -4.56 -6.08
C ASP A 80 7.66 -3.68 -6.52
N LEU A 81 7.92 -2.39 -6.67
CA LEU A 81 6.91 -1.40 -7.04
C LEU A 81 6.35 -1.65 -8.44
N GLY A 82 7.19 -1.96 -9.42
CA GLY A 82 6.76 -2.20 -10.80
C GLY A 82 5.89 -3.45 -10.90
N ASN A 83 6.34 -4.53 -10.25
CA ASN A 83 5.61 -5.79 -10.19
C ASN A 83 4.30 -5.65 -9.43
N PHE A 84 4.26 -4.83 -8.38
CA PHE A 84 3.04 -4.56 -7.62
C PHE A 84 1.97 -3.89 -8.49
N GLN A 85 2.35 -2.86 -9.26
CA GLN A 85 1.43 -2.17 -10.18
C GLN A 85 0.91 -3.12 -11.26
N LEU A 86 1.80 -3.93 -11.84
CA LEU A 86 1.45 -4.88 -12.89
C LEU A 86 0.53 -5.98 -12.35
N ALA A 87 0.90 -6.63 -11.24
CA ALA A 87 0.15 -7.74 -10.65
C ALA A 87 -1.22 -7.30 -10.13
N SER A 88 -1.32 -6.11 -9.55
CA SER A 88 -2.60 -5.52 -9.16
C SER A 88 -3.53 -5.34 -10.36
N GLY A 89 -3.02 -4.85 -11.50
CA GLY A 89 -3.81 -4.73 -12.73
C GLY A 89 -4.23 -6.08 -13.31
N GLU A 90 -3.33 -7.06 -13.29
CA GLU A 90 -3.56 -8.40 -13.83
C GLU A 90 -4.57 -9.21 -13.01
N MET A 91 -4.47 -9.17 -11.69
CA MET A 91 -5.46 -9.74 -10.78
C MET A 91 -6.85 -9.18 -11.12
N MET A 92 -6.97 -7.87 -11.28
CA MET A 92 -8.24 -7.22 -11.57
C MET A 92 -8.81 -7.59 -12.93
N ARG A 93 -7.95 -7.68 -13.95
CA ARG A 93 -8.35 -8.17 -15.27
C ARG A 93 -8.88 -9.61 -15.17
N ALA A 94 -8.15 -10.49 -14.50
CA ALA A 94 -8.56 -11.88 -14.31
C ALA A 94 -9.90 -11.97 -13.55
N LEU A 95 -10.10 -11.16 -12.51
CA LEU A 95 -11.35 -11.10 -11.75
C LEU A 95 -12.54 -10.70 -12.64
N LYS A 96 -12.41 -9.62 -13.40
CA LYS A 96 -13.49 -9.15 -14.30
C LYS A 96 -13.81 -10.17 -15.39
N GLU A 97 -12.78 -10.78 -15.99
CA GLU A 97 -12.93 -11.80 -17.03
C GLU A 97 -13.47 -13.15 -16.49
N SER A 98 -13.39 -13.38 -15.18
CA SER A 98 -13.92 -14.58 -14.51
C SER A 98 -15.38 -14.45 -14.04
N GLY A 99 -16.07 -13.37 -14.43
CA GLY A 99 -17.50 -13.18 -14.15
C GLY A 99 -17.82 -12.49 -12.82
N SER A 100 -16.82 -11.92 -12.13
CA SER A 100 -17.08 -11.06 -10.97
C SER A 100 -17.70 -9.73 -11.44
N SER A 101 -19.01 -9.57 -11.25
CA SER A 101 -19.75 -8.37 -11.67
C SER A 101 -19.82 -7.27 -10.62
N SER A 102 -19.45 -7.52 -9.35
CA SER A 102 -19.54 -6.51 -8.29
C SER A 102 -18.46 -6.64 -7.23
N ILE A 103 -17.62 -5.61 -7.15
CA ILE A 103 -16.61 -5.40 -6.11
C ILE A 103 -17.22 -4.49 -5.04
N ASP A 104 -17.05 -4.83 -3.77
CA ASP A 104 -17.58 -4.07 -2.63
C ASP A 104 -16.68 -2.90 -2.26
N TYR A 105 -15.42 -3.20 -1.95
CA TYR A 105 -14.41 -2.21 -1.64
C TYR A 105 -13.01 -2.79 -1.87
N ALA A 106 -12.04 -1.89 -1.89
CA ALA A 106 -10.64 -2.23 -1.95
C ALA A 106 -9.86 -1.58 -0.80
N GLU A 107 -8.76 -2.23 -0.43
CA GLU A 107 -7.81 -1.77 0.58
C GLU A 107 -6.42 -1.79 -0.04
N LEU A 108 -5.67 -0.72 0.20
CA LEU A 108 -4.30 -0.56 -0.28
C LEU A 108 -3.43 -0.17 0.90
N SER A 109 -2.41 -0.99 1.17
CA SER A 109 -1.30 -0.65 2.06
C SER A 109 -0.02 -0.60 1.25
N ILE A 110 0.72 0.50 1.36
CA ILE A 110 2.04 0.65 0.74
C ILE A 110 3.02 1.12 1.80
N SER A 111 4.09 0.37 1.98
CA SER A 111 5.19 0.70 2.86
C SER A 111 6.42 1.01 2.00
N TYR A 112 7.14 2.07 2.34
CA TYR A 112 8.37 2.46 1.65
C TYR A 112 9.28 3.25 2.59
N GLU A 113 10.58 3.12 2.40
CA GLU A 113 11.57 3.84 3.19
C GLU A 113 11.97 5.17 2.57
N ARG A 114 12.06 6.22 3.38
CA ARG A 114 12.63 7.52 2.97
C ARG A 114 13.50 8.11 4.06
N VAL A 115 14.54 8.81 3.64
CA VAL A 115 15.27 9.72 4.53
C VAL A 115 14.40 10.95 4.72
N LEU A 116 14.05 11.25 5.97
CA LEU A 116 13.33 12.47 6.35
C LEU A 116 14.11 13.16 7.45
N THR A 117 14.15 14.50 7.40
CA THR A 117 14.74 15.30 8.48
C THR A 117 13.62 15.74 9.41
N LEU A 118 13.38 14.96 10.47
CA LEU A 118 12.42 15.31 11.52
C LEU A 118 13.13 15.93 12.72
N HIS A 119 12.50 16.91 13.35
CA HIS A 119 12.98 17.42 14.62
C HIS A 119 12.94 16.29 15.67
N ARG A 120 14.02 16.13 16.43
CA ARG A 120 14.05 15.13 17.50
C ARG A 120 13.18 15.63 18.65
N THR A 121 12.08 14.94 18.90
CA THR A 121 11.26 15.18 20.09
C THR A 121 11.61 14.14 21.14
N SER A 122 12.07 14.60 22.30
CA SER A 122 12.39 13.73 23.44
C SER A 122 11.77 14.27 24.71
N PHE A 123 11.21 13.38 25.53
CA PHE A 123 10.62 13.72 26.83
C PHE A 123 10.97 12.64 27.86
N GLU A 124 11.51 13.04 29.02
CA GLU A 124 11.91 12.12 30.11
C GLU A 124 12.80 10.93 29.65
N GLY A 125 13.69 11.16 28.67
CA GLY A 125 14.56 10.13 28.11
C GLY A 125 13.90 9.23 27.06
N TRP A 126 12.61 9.40 26.77
CA TRP A 126 11.93 8.76 25.64
C TRP A 126 12.06 9.61 24.38
N ASP A 127 12.43 8.98 23.27
CA ASP A 127 12.44 9.60 21.94
C ASP A 127 11.16 9.24 21.18
N LEU A 128 10.51 10.24 20.57
CA LEU A 128 9.44 9.99 19.61
C LEU A 128 10.04 9.36 18.34
N ARG A 129 9.73 8.07 18.11
CA ARG A 129 10.24 7.31 16.97
C ARG A 129 9.27 7.24 15.80
N GLY A 130 8.01 7.61 15.99
CA GLY A 130 7.00 7.46 14.97
C GLY A 130 5.63 7.92 15.45
N PHE A 131 4.72 8.11 14.51
CA PHE A 131 3.33 8.46 14.79
C PHE A 131 2.44 8.08 13.61
N THR A 132 1.13 8.08 13.87
CA THR A 132 0.10 7.80 12.87
C THR A 132 -0.83 9.00 12.79
N ILE A 133 -1.18 9.37 11.57
CA ILE A 133 -2.20 10.37 11.25
C ILE A 133 -3.23 9.72 10.33
N SER A 134 -4.49 10.07 10.53
CA SER A 134 -5.58 9.54 9.73
C SER A 134 -6.63 10.60 9.45
N ARG A 135 -7.39 10.38 8.39
CA ARG A 135 -8.61 11.13 8.10
C ARG A 135 -9.77 10.17 7.95
N ASN A 136 -10.97 10.68 8.24
CA ASN A 136 -12.24 9.94 8.32
C ASN A 136 -12.29 8.95 9.51
N LEU A 137 -13.51 8.48 9.80
CA LEU A 137 -13.75 7.50 10.88
C LEU A 137 -13.16 6.13 10.51
N LEU A 138 -12.70 5.37 11.50
CA LEU A 138 -12.06 4.05 11.32
C LEU A 138 -12.91 3.03 10.53
N ASN A 139 -14.24 3.12 10.67
CA ASN A 139 -15.21 2.26 9.98
C ASN A 139 -15.69 2.83 8.63
N SER A 140 -15.16 3.98 8.21
CA SER A 140 -15.50 4.57 6.92
C SER A 140 -14.99 3.70 5.77
N LYS A 141 -15.75 3.68 4.67
CA LYS A 141 -15.28 3.12 3.40
C LYS A 141 -14.13 3.93 2.80
N ASP A 142 -14.03 5.22 3.13
CA ASP A 142 -13.00 6.13 2.60
C ASP A 142 -11.90 6.41 3.65
N TYR A 143 -11.58 5.45 4.51
CA TYR A 143 -10.59 5.64 5.57
C TYR A 143 -9.17 5.73 4.98
N GLU A 144 -8.41 6.74 5.44
CA GLU A 144 -7.02 6.89 5.06
C GLU A 144 -6.14 7.13 6.27
N GLN A 145 -4.96 6.51 6.25
CA GLN A 145 -3.98 6.56 7.31
C GLN A 145 -2.57 6.64 6.74
N ILE A 146 -1.73 7.46 7.36
CA ILE A 146 -0.29 7.50 7.12
C ILE A 146 0.38 7.21 8.46
N SER A 147 1.27 6.23 8.47
CA SER A 147 2.07 5.86 9.65
C SER A 147 3.54 6.01 9.33
N ILE A 148 4.29 6.56 10.27
CA ILE A 148 5.72 6.79 10.13
C ILE A 148 6.41 6.14 11.30
N SER A 149 7.49 5.40 11.04
CA SER A 149 8.37 4.87 12.08
C SER A 149 9.82 5.00 11.66
N LYS A 150 10.67 5.49 12.56
CA LYS A 150 12.12 5.58 12.37
C LYS A 150 12.71 4.18 12.29
N VAL A 151 13.47 3.91 11.24
CA VAL A 151 14.30 2.72 11.13
C VAL A 151 15.46 2.87 12.11
N ASN A 152 15.77 1.82 12.87
CA ASN A 152 16.83 1.87 13.86
C ASN A 152 18.20 1.71 13.20
N ASP A 153 18.57 2.72 12.43
CA ASP A 153 19.85 2.85 11.75
C ASP A 153 20.41 4.27 11.87
N ASP A 154 21.65 4.44 11.41
CA ASP A 154 22.37 5.70 11.45
C ASP A 154 21.91 6.69 10.36
N LEU A 155 21.09 6.25 9.40
CA LEU A 155 20.78 6.98 8.17
C LEU A 155 19.53 7.86 8.27
N SER A 156 18.96 8.03 9.48
CA SER A 156 17.71 8.79 9.69
C SER A 156 16.60 8.41 8.70
N ARG A 157 16.54 7.12 8.35
CA ARG A 157 15.49 6.57 7.50
C ARG A 157 14.21 6.36 8.30
N TYR A 158 13.09 6.54 7.63
CA TYR A 158 11.76 6.31 8.14
C TYR A 158 11.03 5.36 7.20
N LEU A 159 10.39 4.34 7.79
CA LEU A 159 9.39 3.53 7.13
C LEU A 159 8.07 4.30 7.15
N ILE A 160 7.54 4.57 5.95
CA ILE A 160 6.28 5.28 5.76
C ILE A 160 5.29 4.27 5.21
N THR A 161 4.16 4.12 5.90
CA THR A 161 3.07 3.26 5.46
C THR A 161 1.84 4.09 5.17
N ILE A 162 1.34 4.03 3.95
CA ILE A 162 0.08 4.64 3.54
C ILE A 162 -0.95 3.52 3.45
N TYR A 163 -2.08 3.72 4.12
CA TYR A 163 -3.23 2.85 4.06
C TYR A 163 -4.42 3.64 3.50
N ASN A 164 -5.11 3.07 2.51
CA ASN A 164 -6.33 3.64 1.93
C ASN A 164 -7.38 2.53 1.84
N ARG A 165 -8.60 2.83 2.25
CA ARG A 165 -9.80 2.06 1.91
C ARG A 165 -10.66 2.91 0.99
N GLY A 166 -11.32 2.30 0.03
CA GLY A 166 -12.23 3.01 -0.87
C GLY A 166 -12.95 2.09 -1.84
N ASP A 167 -13.71 2.70 -2.75
CA ASP A 167 -14.17 2.00 -3.95
C ASP A 167 -12.98 1.55 -4.81
N TYR A 168 -13.21 0.52 -5.62
CA TYR A 168 -12.14 -0.09 -6.40
C TYR A 168 -11.52 0.89 -7.41
N GLU A 169 -12.34 1.69 -8.10
CA GLU A 169 -11.87 2.62 -9.12
C GLU A 169 -10.90 3.65 -8.52
N THR A 170 -11.23 4.18 -7.35
CA THR A 170 -10.39 5.10 -6.60
C THR A 170 -9.07 4.44 -6.20
N ILE A 171 -9.11 3.25 -5.59
CA ILE A 171 -7.88 2.58 -5.14
C ILE A 171 -7.02 2.13 -6.33
N ALA A 172 -7.62 1.63 -7.41
CA ALA A 172 -6.91 1.25 -8.62
C ALA A 172 -6.20 2.45 -9.26
N LYS A 173 -6.83 3.63 -9.22
CA LYS A 173 -6.19 4.88 -9.65
C LYS A 173 -4.98 5.19 -8.78
N ILE A 174 -5.07 5.03 -7.46
CA ILE A 174 -3.93 5.21 -6.55
C ILE A 174 -2.80 4.22 -6.89
N VAL A 175 -3.11 2.95 -7.13
CA VAL A 175 -2.12 1.93 -7.55
C VAL A 175 -1.42 2.33 -8.86
N SER A 176 -2.15 2.90 -9.83
CA SER A 176 -1.53 3.37 -11.07
C SER A 176 -0.61 4.60 -10.87
N MET A 177 -0.84 5.38 -9.81
CA MET A 177 -0.13 6.62 -9.50
C MET A 177 0.69 6.53 -8.21
N LEU A 178 1.23 5.34 -7.87
CA LEU A 178 1.91 5.11 -6.59
C LEU A 178 3.09 6.04 -6.36
N ARG A 179 3.96 6.22 -7.37
CA ARG A 179 5.10 7.15 -7.25
C ARG A 179 4.65 8.57 -6.89
N PRO A 180 3.75 9.20 -7.68
CA PRO A 180 3.14 10.47 -7.30
C PRO A 180 2.52 10.47 -5.90
N LYS A 181 1.75 9.44 -5.52
CA LYS A 181 1.12 9.36 -4.20
C LYS A 181 2.14 9.32 -3.05
N MET A 182 3.24 8.58 -3.23
CA MET A 182 4.32 8.52 -2.26
C MET A 182 5.01 9.88 -2.11
N ASP A 183 5.28 10.56 -3.22
CA ASP A 183 5.92 11.89 -3.22
C ASP A 183 5.01 12.96 -2.59
N GLU A 184 3.72 12.97 -2.95
CA GLU A 184 2.69 13.83 -2.33
C GLU A 184 2.59 13.61 -0.82
N THR A 185 2.74 12.35 -0.39
CA THR A 185 2.73 12.01 1.04
C THR A 185 3.95 12.59 1.74
N ILE A 186 5.13 12.57 1.12
CA ILE A 186 6.32 13.22 1.69
C ILE A 186 6.09 14.72 1.84
N ASP A 187 5.61 15.39 0.79
CA ASP A 187 5.33 16.82 0.81
C ASP A 187 4.31 17.20 1.90
N PHE A 188 3.29 16.36 2.07
CA PHE A 188 2.31 16.53 3.13
C PHE A 188 2.94 16.37 4.52
N LEU A 189 3.75 15.34 4.73
CA LEU A 189 4.43 15.08 6.01
C LEU A 189 5.37 16.23 6.38
N ASP A 190 6.16 16.71 5.42
CA ASP A 190 7.04 17.87 5.64
C ASP A 190 6.26 19.11 6.07
N LYS A 191 5.11 19.39 5.45
CA LYS A 191 4.23 20.51 5.84
C LYS A 191 3.60 20.28 7.21
N TYR A 192 3.12 19.07 7.48
CA TYR A 192 2.44 18.71 8.72
C TYR A 192 3.41 18.82 9.92
N ILE A 193 4.60 18.26 9.79
CA ILE A 193 5.68 18.32 10.79
C ILE A 193 6.13 19.76 11.01
N LYS A 194 6.37 20.54 9.94
CA LYS A 194 6.69 21.97 10.08
C LYS A 194 5.63 22.71 10.89
N ASN A 195 4.35 22.43 10.66
CA ASN A 195 3.27 23.06 11.40
C ASN A 195 3.18 22.59 12.85
N LEU A 196 3.39 21.30 13.14
CA LEU A 196 3.39 20.77 14.50
C LEU A 196 4.50 21.36 15.38
N PHE A 197 5.66 21.62 14.79
CA PHE A 197 6.83 22.15 15.51
C PHE A 197 7.08 23.64 15.27
N LYS A 198 6.07 24.38 14.77
CA LYS A 198 6.11 25.85 14.78
C LYS A 198 6.17 26.30 16.24
N VAL A 199 7.30 26.90 16.60
CA VAL A 199 7.47 27.62 17.87
C VAL A 199 6.44 28.75 17.89
N GLU A 200 5.70 28.93 18.99
CA GLU A 200 4.67 29.95 19.20
C GLU A 200 5.14 31.41 18.93
N GLY A 201 6.41 31.65 18.60
CA GLY A 201 7.00 32.95 18.29
C GLY A 201 6.75 33.50 16.88
N GLU A 202 6.28 32.72 15.91
CA GLU A 202 6.01 33.22 14.54
C GLU A 202 4.57 33.75 14.34
N ILE A 203 3.69 33.61 15.35
CA ILE A 203 2.29 34.07 15.25
C ILE A 203 2.11 35.53 15.74
N LYS A 204 3.13 36.16 16.34
CA LYS A 204 3.07 37.58 16.76
C LYS A 204 3.97 38.47 15.91
N GLY A 205 3.56 38.65 14.66
CA GLY A 205 4.03 39.69 13.75
C GLY A 205 3.01 40.81 13.50
N GLU A 206 1.92 40.89 14.27
CA GLU A 206 1.11 42.12 14.32
C GLU A 206 1.73 43.06 15.35
N SER A 207 2.27 44.15 14.83
CA SER A 207 3.01 45.20 15.52
C SER A 207 2.26 45.72 16.75
N TYR A 208 2.97 45.81 17.86
CA TYR A 208 2.65 46.76 18.92
C TYR A 208 2.66 48.18 18.33
N GLY A 209 1.47 48.73 18.08
CA GLY A 209 1.24 50.15 17.92
C GLY A 209 0.88 50.73 19.28
N SER A 210 1.88 51.09 20.07
CA SER A 210 1.72 51.95 21.24
C SER A 210 1.71 53.41 20.81
N THR A 211 0.53 54.04 20.84
CA THR A 211 0.27 55.43 21.30
C THR A 211 -1.21 55.55 21.59
#